data_AF-A0A920PLM2-F1
#
_entry.id   AF-A0A920PLM2-F1
#
_cell.length_a   1.000
_cell.length_b   1.000
_cell.length_c   1.000
_cell.angle_alpha   90.00
_cell.angle_beta   90.00
_cell.angle_gamma   90.00
#
_symmetry.space_group_name_H-M   'P 1'
#
loop_
_entity.id
_entity.type
_entity.pdbx_description
1 polymer ?
#
loop_
_entity_poly.entity_id
_entity_poly.type
_entity_poly.pdbx_seq_one_letter_code
_entity_poly.pdbx_strand_id
1 'polypeptide(L)'
;MVSFRVAAYGLTDKPQVPERHDGREVDEALTGERPCNFGPGQELVTRIYQRERLPNGARLRGPLLIEESGTTTLVPPDVTVEIHRSGALVLSLTADNN
;
A
#
# COMPACT_ATOMS: atom_id res chain seq x y z
N MET A 1 4.06 48.81 2.47
CA MET A 1 4.19 47.77 1.43
C MET A 1 3.07 46.78 1.66
N VAL A 2 2.15 46.62 0.71
CA VAL A 2 0.99 45.73 0.82
C VAL A 2 1.01 44.77 -0.36
N SER A 3 0.88 43.47 -0.10
CA SER A 3 0.72 42.46 -1.14
C SER A 3 -0.74 41.99 -1.17
N PHE A 4 -1.28 41.84 -2.37
CA PHE A 4 -2.56 41.20 -2.60
C PHE A 4 -2.33 39.77 -3.08
N ARG A 5 -3.09 38.84 -2.52
CA ARG A 5 -3.15 37.44 -2.97
C ARG A 5 -4.58 37.16 -3.42
N VAL A 6 -4.73 36.81 -4.69
CA VAL A 6 -6.01 36.42 -5.28
C VAL A 6 -5.91 34.95 -5.66
N ALA A 7 -6.95 34.18 -5.32
CA ALA A 7 -7.16 32.82 -5.79
C ALA A 7 -8.52 32.76 -6.50
N ALA A 8 -8.56 32.13 -7.67
CA ALA A 8 -9.79 31.84 -8.40
C ALA A 8 -9.89 30.32 -8.59
N TYR A 9 -11.09 29.76 -8.39
CA TYR A 9 -11.37 28.34 -8.50
C TYR A 9 -12.46 28.09 -9.55
N GLY A 10 -12.23 27.16 -10.47
CA GLY A 10 -13.27 26.58 -11.30
C GLY A 10 -13.80 25.31 -10.63
N LEU A 11 -15.09 25.25 -10.34
CA LEU A 11 -15.71 24.04 -9.82
C LEU A 11 -15.86 23.04 -10.97
N THR A 12 -15.20 21.90 -10.85
CA THR A 12 -15.37 20.73 -11.71
C THR A 12 -15.93 19.59 -10.87
N ASP A 13 -16.60 18.64 -11.50
CA ASP A 13 -17.04 17.44 -10.80
C ASP A 13 -15.82 16.73 -10.21
N LYS A 14 -15.88 16.49 -8.90
CA LYS A 14 -14.83 15.75 -8.21
C LYS A 14 -14.87 14.31 -8.71
N PRO A 15 -13.73 13.74 -9.17
CA PRO A 15 -13.70 12.35 -9.57
C PRO A 15 -14.13 11.48 -8.39
N GLN A 16 -15.11 10.61 -8.64
CA GLN A 16 -15.56 9.63 -7.65
C GLN A 16 -14.51 8.53 -7.60
N VAL A 17 -14.00 8.23 -6.41
CA VAL A 17 -13.08 7.10 -6.21
C VAL A 17 -13.94 5.83 -6.13
N PRO A 18 -13.85 4.90 -7.10
CA PRO A 18 -14.65 3.68 -7.06
C PRO A 18 -14.25 2.83 -5.84
N GLU A 19 -15.23 2.36 -5.09
CA GLU A 19 -15.02 1.35 -4.06
C GLU A 19 -14.78 -0.02 -4.73
N ARG A 20 -13.67 -0.69 -4.39
CA ARG A 20 -13.33 -2.04 -4.88
C ARG A 20 -13.85 -3.10 -3.91
N HIS A 21 -15.07 -3.56 -4.11
CA HIS A 21 -15.61 -4.68 -3.33
C HIS A 21 -15.43 -5.98 -4.09
N ASP A 22 -14.32 -6.65 -3.79
CA ASP A 22 -13.95 -7.87 -4.48
C ASP A 22 -13.88 -8.93 -3.37
N GLY A 23 -14.87 -9.81 -3.29
CA GLY A 23 -14.95 -10.90 -2.29
C GLY A 23 -13.88 -11.98 -2.46
N ARG A 24 -12.68 -11.58 -2.87
CA ARG A 24 -11.48 -12.39 -3.07
C ARG A 24 -10.80 -12.64 -1.74
N GLU A 25 -10.10 -13.76 -1.66
CA GLU A 25 -9.21 -14.04 -0.54
C GLU A 25 -7.81 -13.47 -0.79
N VAL A 26 -7.07 -13.18 0.28
CA VAL A 26 -5.70 -12.67 0.20
C VAL A 26 -4.79 -13.63 -0.59
N ASP A 27 -4.98 -14.93 -0.43
CA ASP A 27 -4.14 -15.96 -1.04
C ASP A 27 -4.23 -15.96 -2.57
N GLU A 28 -5.36 -15.54 -3.15
CA GLU A 28 -5.51 -15.39 -4.60
C GLU A 28 -4.62 -14.28 -5.18
N ALA A 29 -4.19 -13.33 -4.33
CA ALA A 29 -3.30 -12.25 -4.72
C ALA A 29 -1.83 -12.66 -4.67
N LEU A 30 -1.47 -13.78 -4.03
CA LEU A 30 -0.09 -14.25 -3.94
C LEU A 30 0.42 -14.70 -5.32
N THR A 31 1.48 -14.07 -5.81
CA THR A 31 2.09 -14.36 -7.12
C THR A 31 3.43 -15.07 -7.01
N GLY A 32 4.05 -15.06 -5.83
CA GLY A 32 5.30 -15.79 -5.59
C GLY A 32 6.00 -15.38 -4.31
N GLU A 33 7.22 -15.85 -4.15
CA GLU A 33 8.12 -15.51 -3.04
C GLU A 33 9.53 -15.29 -3.59
N ARG A 34 10.27 -14.32 -3.03
CA ARG A 34 11.69 -14.11 -3.35
C ARG A 34 12.50 -13.72 -2.12
N PRO A 35 13.77 -14.14 -2.00
CA PRO A 35 14.65 -13.64 -0.95
C PRO A 35 14.88 -12.13 -1.13
N CYS A 36 14.75 -11.36 -0.06
CA CYS A 36 15.04 -9.93 -0.02
C CYS A 36 15.95 -9.62 1.17
N ASN A 37 16.93 -8.74 0.95
CA ASN A 37 17.84 -8.28 1.99
C ASN A 37 17.30 -6.98 2.62
N PHE A 38 17.08 -6.99 3.94
CA PHE A 38 16.63 -5.83 4.74
C PHE A 38 17.73 -5.22 5.61
N GLY A 39 18.98 -5.67 5.46
CA GLY A 39 20.13 -5.26 6.24
C GLY A 39 21.18 -6.37 6.38
N PRO A 40 22.32 -6.08 7.02
CA PRO A 40 23.36 -7.08 7.26
C PRO A 40 22.81 -8.31 8.00
N GLY A 41 22.90 -9.48 7.38
CA GLY A 41 22.39 -10.74 7.94
C GLY A 41 20.86 -10.89 7.95
N GLN A 42 20.11 -9.98 7.33
CA GLN A 42 18.64 -10.01 7.27
C GLN A 42 18.13 -10.35 5.86
N GLU A 43 18.49 -11.53 5.37
CA GLU A 43 17.90 -12.09 4.15
C GLU A 43 16.64 -12.87 4.51
N LEU A 44 15.48 -12.40 4.06
CA LEU A 44 14.17 -12.96 4.41
C LEU A 44 13.40 -13.34 3.15
N VAL A 45 12.79 -14.53 3.16
CA VAL A 45 11.81 -14.93 2.15
C VAL A 45 10.63 -13.98 2.22
N THR A 46 10.36 -13.29 1.11
CA THR A 46 9.40 -12.20 1.02
C THR A 46 8.32 -12.55 0.01
N ARG A 47 7.06 -12.59 0.47
CA ARG A 47 5.89 -12.87 -0.38
C ARG A 47 5.59 -11.71 -1.30
N ILE A 48 5.16 -12.01 -2.51
CA ILE A 48 4.82 -11.04 -3.56
C ILE A 48 3.32 -11.15 -3.82
N TYR A 49 2.63 -10.02 -3.73
CA TYR A 49 1.19 -9.94 -3.98
C TYR A 49 0.89 -9.01 -5.15
N GLN A 50 -0.05 -9.40 -6.01
CA GLN A 50 -0.57 -8.54 -7.06
C GLN A 50 -1.60 -7.56 -6.48
N ARG A 51 -1.33 -6.26 -6.59
CA ARG A 51 -2.14 -5.16 -6.01
C ARG A 51 -3.61 -5.26 -6.38
N GLU A 52 -3.92 -5.54 -7.65
CA GLU A 52 -5.28 -5.55 -8.22
C GLU A 52 -6.11 -6.76 -7.78
N ARG A 53 -5.48 -7.76 -7.15
CA ARG A 53 -6.14 -8.95 -6.61
C ARG A 53 -6.35 -8.88 -5.10
N LEU A 54 -5.67 -7.96 -4.41
CA LEU A 54 -5.81 -7.80 -2.96
C LEU A 54 -7.19 -7.24 -2.62
N PRO A 55 -7.94 -7.88 -1.69
CA PRO A 55 -9.25 -7.41 -1.31
C PRO A 55 -9.17 -6.15 -0.44
N ASN A 56 -10.15 -5.28 -0.56
CA ASN A 56 -10.30 -4.13 0.32
C ASN A 56 -10.45 -4.58 1.79
N GLY A 57 -9.84 -3.82 2.70
CA GLY A 57 -9.77 -4.15 4.13
C GLY A 57 -8.71 -5.21 4.48
N ALA A 58 -8.04 -5.83 3.50
CA ALA A 58 -6.96 -6.76 3.79
C ALA A 58 -5.85 -6.08 4.60
N ARG A 59 -5.41 -6.76 5.65
CA ARG A 59 -4.32 -6.31 6.52
C ARG A 59 -3.24 -7.37 6.56
N LEU A 60 -2.02 -6.98 6.19
CA LEU A 60 -0.89 -7.89 6.00
C LEU A 60 0.32 -7.35 6.76
N ARG A 61 1.09 -8.25 7.39
CA ARG A 61 2.34 -7.89 8.08
C ARG A 61 3.53 -8.26 7.19
N GLY A 62 4.49 -7.35 7.07
CA GLY A 62 5.73 -7.62 6.33
C GLY A 62 6.61 -8.68 7.01
N PRO A 63 7.66 -9.17 6.32
CA PRO A 63 8.14 -8.69 5.03
C PRO A 63 7.28 -9.17 3.84
N LEU A 64 6.87 -8.24 2.98
CA LEU A 64 6.17 -8.55 1.73
C LEU A 64 6.38 -7.46 0.67
N LEU A 65 6.07 -7.81 -0.57
CA LEU A 65 6.07 -6.94 -1.73
C LEU A 65 4.66 -6.90 -2.32
N ILE A 66 4.24 -5.70 -2.73
CA ILE A 66 3.00 -5.50 -3.47
C ILE A 66 3.38 -4.93 -4.83
N GLU A 67 3.10 -5.69 -5.89
CA GLU A 67 3.40 -5.31 -7.27
C GLU A 67 2.12 -4.79 -7.94
N GLU A 68 2.27 -3.68 -8.65
CA GLU A 68 1.24 -3.00 -9.46
C GLU A 68 1.85 -2.69 -10.83
N SER A 69 1.01 -2.51 -11.85
CA SER A 69 1.50 -2.08 -13.16
C SER A 69 2.29 -0.77 -13.06
N GLY A 70 3.62 -0.87 -13.14
CA GLY A 70 4.55 0.25 -13.10
C GLY A 70 5.05 0.66 -11.71
N THR A 71 4.73 -0.08 -10.64
CA THR A 71 5.21 0.23 -9.29
C THR A 71 5.33 -1.03 -8.43
N THR A 72 6.27 -1.01 -7.48
CA THR A 72 6.41 -2.05 -6.46
C THR A 72 6.53 -1.38 -5.09
N THR A 73 5.64 -1.73 -4.17
CA THR A 73 5.68 -1.27 -2.78
C THR A 73 6.30 -2.36 -1.90
N LEU A 74 7.39 -2.02 -1.22
CA LEU A 74 8.02 -2.87 -0.20
C LEU A 74 7.38 -2.58 1.17
N VAL A 75 6.98 -3.64 1.86
CA VAL A 75 6.55 -3.59 3.26
C VAL A 75 7.60 -4.33 4.09
N PRO A 76 8.46 -3.61 4.83
CA PRO A 76 9.52 -4.22 5.62
C PRO A 76 9.00 -5.07 6.78
N PRO A 77 9.87 -5.85 7.45
CA PRO A 77 9.56 -6.44 8.75
C PRO A 77 9.00 -5.41 9.73
N ASP A 78 8.08 -5.85 10.60
CA ASP A 78 7.44 -5.03 11.64
C ASP A 78 6.58 -3.84 11.17
N VAL A 79 6.43 -3.72 9.85
CA VAL A 79 5.46 -2.84 9.20
C VAL A 79 4.22 -3.61 8.83
N THR A 80 3.07 -3.02 9.08
CA THR A 80 1.77 -3.54 8.63
C THR A 80 1.24 -2.69 7.49
N VAL A 81 0.67 -3.33 6.48
CA VAL A 81 -0.04 -2.64 5.39
C VAL A 81 -1.53 -2.99 5.45
N GLU A 82 -2.37 -2.00 5.25
CA GLU A 82 -3.82 -2.14 5.08
C GLU A 82 -4.25 -1.63 3.71
N ILE A 83 -5.13 -2.38 3.06
CA ILE A 83 -5.82 -1.95 1.84
C ILE A 83 -7.05 -1.15 2.25
N HIS A 84 -6.91 0.18 2.33
CA HIS A 84 -8.05 1.03 2.66
C HIS A 84 -9.12 0.94 1.56
N ARG A 85 -10.40 1.12 1.92
CA ARG A 85 -11.55 1.06 1.00
C ARG A 85 -11.42 1.92 -0.27
N SER A 86 -10.67 3.01 -0.21
CA SER A 86 -10.37 3.88 -1.35
C SER A 86 -9.36 3.30 -2.34
N GLY A 87 -8.81 2.12 -2.08
CA GLY A 87 -7.68 1.55 -2.82
C GLY A 87 -6.32 2.12 -2.40
N ALA A 88 -6.21 2.85 -1.29
CA ALA A 88 -4.92 3.30 -0.78
C ALA A 88 -4.18 2.17 -0.03
N LEU A 89 -2.86 2.14 -0.12
CA LEU A 89 -2.00 1.33 0.75
C LEU A 89 -1.64 2.17 1.98
N VAL A 90 -2.10 1.78 3.15
CA VAL A 90 -1.79 2.46 4.41
C VAL A 90 -0.76 1.65 5.17
N LEU A 91 0.46 2.17 5.26
CA LEU A 91 1.54 1.52 6.00
C LEU A 91 1.61 2.10 7.42
N SER A 92 1.67 1.21 8.41
CA SER A 92 1.82 1.55 9.82
C SER A 92 3.08 0.90 10.39
N LEU A 93 3.92 1.72 11.00
CA LEU A 93 5.04 1.25 11.80
C LEU A 93 4.50 0.79 13.15
N THR A 94 4.84 -0.44 13.55
CA THR A 94 4.63 -0.83 14.95
C THR A 94 5.66 -0.04 15.75
N ALA A 95 5.23 0.86 16.63
CA ALA A 95 6.16 1.62 17.44
C ALA A 95 6.91 0.67 18.39
N ASP A 96 8.24 0.62 18.27
CA ASP A 96 9.08 0.01 19.29
C ASP A 96 9.00 0.90 20.53
N ASN A 97 8.30 0.43 21.55
CA ASN A 97 8.21 1.10 22.83
C ASN A 97 9.54 0.88 23.57
N ASN A 98 10.54 1.73 23.29
CA ASN A 98 11.82 1.79 24.00
C ASN A 98 11.74 2.75 25.19
#